data_AF-A0A5E4NB87-F1
#
_entry.id   AF-A0A5E4NB87-F1
#
_cell.length_a   1.000
_cell.length_b   1.000
_cell.length_c   1.000
_cell.angle_alpha   90.00
_cell.angle_beta   90.00
_cell.angle_gamma   90.00
#
_symmetry.space_group_name_H-M   'P 1'
#
loop_
_entity.id
_entity.type
_entity.pdbx_description
1 polymer ?
#
loop_
_entity_poly.entity_id
_entity_poly.type
_entity_poly.pdbx_seq_one_letter_code
_entity_poly.pdbx_strand_id
1 'polypeptide(L)'
;MNCNSFKHCFLFLAIILVILFNVTVQAESSRELYDIEGTVMLPSLKTSWLAETVVQLKGGEAVGFLRKNGSFLISKVPSGSYIVEVVNPNYFFEPIRIEINSKGKYRARKVNYIQSSYVHHMPYPLEFVNYMPAKYFYSREQWKVTDFLFNSMVNFQHQFYVLDIIISHLPFNF
;
A
#
# COMPACT_ATOMS: atom_id res chain seq x y z
N MET A 1 -0.76 -40.05 -53.09
CA MET A 1 -1.19 -39.48 -51.79
C MET A 1 -1.08 -37.96 -51.86
N ASN A 2 -2.10 -37.27 -51.35
CA ASN A 2 -2.69 -36.06 -51.93
C ASN A 2 -1.88 -34.76 -51.70
N CYS A 3 -0.99 -34.39 -52.63
CA CYS A 3 -0.18 -33.15 -52.55
C CYS A 3 -1.03 -31.85 -52.52
N ASN A 4 -2.24 -31.90 -53.07
CA ASN A 4 -3.18 -30.77 -53.05
C ASN A 4 -3.79 -30.54 -51.65
N SER A 5 -3.97 -31.59 -50.86
CA SER A 5 -4.52 -31.49 -49.51
C SER A 5 -3.57 -30.75 -48.55
N PHE A 6 -2.25 -30.96 -48.69
CA PHE A 6 -1.24 -30.27 -47.89
C PHE A 6 -1.19 -28.76 -48.17
N LYS A 7 -1.34 -28.36 -49.44
CA LYS A 7 -1.40 -26.95 -49.85
C LYS A 7 -2.65 -26.24 -49.32
N HIS A 8 -3.81 -26.89 -49.37
CA HIS A 8 -5.05 -26.35 -48.80
C HIS A 8 -4.96 -26.20 -47.28
N CYS A 9 -4.33 -27.15 -46.58
CA CYS A 9 -4.14 -27.08 -45.14
C CYS A 9 -3.20 -25.92 -44.74
N PHE A 10 -2.12 -25.71 -45.52
CA PHE A 10 -1.18 -24.61 -45.30
C PHE A 10 -1.82 -23.23 -45.54
N LEU A 11 -2.64 -23.11 -46.60
CA LEU A 11 -3.43 -21.90 -46.87
C LEU A 11 -4.43 -21.59 -45.75
N PHE A 12 -5.13 -22.61 -45.24
CA PHE A 12 -6.09 -22.45 -44.16
C PHE A 12 -5.41 -21.99 -42.85
N LEU A 13 -4.25 -22.57 -42.53
CA LEU A 13 -3.43 -22.16 -41.38
C LEU A 13 -2.94 -20.70 -41.52
N ALA A 14 -2.49 -20.31 -42.71
CA ALA A 14 -2.04 -18.94 -42.98
C ALA A 14 -3.19 -17.93 -42.84
N ILE A 15 -4.40 -18.28 -43.31
CA ILE A 15 -5.59 -17.44 -43.17
C ILE A 15 -5.97 -17.28 -41.69
N ILE A 16 -5.93 -18.36 -40.89
CA ILE A 16 -6.20 -18.29 -39.44
C ILE A 16 -5.17 -17.39 -38.75
N LEU A 17 -3.88 -17.51 -39.09
CA LEU A 17 -2.83 -16.65 -38.54
C LEU A 17 -3.05 -15.17 -38.88
N VAL A 18 -3.46 -14.85 -40.11
CA VAL A 18 -3.79 -13.48 -40.53
C VAL A 18 -5.02 -12.95 -39.78
N ILE A 19 -6.04 -13.78 -39.57
CA ILE A 19 -7.24 -13.39 -38.81
C ILE A 19 -6.88 -13.10 -37.35
N LEU A 20 -6.09 -13.97 -36.69
CA LEU A 20 -5.64 -13.77 -35.32
C LEU A 20 -4.79 -12.50 -35.18
N PHE A 21 -3.90 -12.23 -36.15
CA PHE A 21 -3.09 -11.01 -36.17
C PHE A 21 -3.95 -9.75 -36.26
N ASN A 22 -4.96 -9.72 -37.14
CA ASN A 22 -5.86 -8.57 -37.25
C ASN A 22 -6.71 -8.35 -35.98
N VAL A 23 -7.14 -9.43 -35.30
CA VAL A 23 -7.86 -9.33 -34.02
C VAL A 23 -7.00 -8.70 -32.93
N THR A 24 -5.70 -9.04 -32.87
CA THR A 24 -4.78 -8.42 -31.91
C THR A 24 -4.53 -6.93 -32.18
N VAL A 25 -4.44 -6.54 -33.45
CA VAL A 25 -4.22 -5.15 -33.85
C VAL A 25 -5.47 -4.27 -33.60
N GLN A 26 -6.67 -4.81 -33.83
CA GLN A 26 -7.93 -4.10 -33.57
C GLN A 26 -8.17 -3.86 -32.06
N ALA A 27 -7.61 -4.69 -31.18
CA ALA A 27 -7.76 -4.51 -29.72
C ALA A 27 -6.94 -3.33 -29.16
N GLU A 28 -5.95 -2.83 -29.90
CA GLU A 28 -5.12 -1.70 -29.53
C GLU A 28 -5.61 -0.36 -30.12
N SER A 29 -6.54 -0.36 -31.08
CA SER A 29 -7.10 0.88 -31.61
C SER A 29 -8.02 1.56 -30.59
N SER A 30 -7.54 2.68 -30.05
CA SER A 30 -8.22 3.72 -29.25
C SER A 30 -8.56 3.42 -27.77
N ARG A 31 -7.64 2.88 -26.98
CA ARG A 31 -7.69 3.11 -25.53
C ARG A 31 -7.14 4.50 -25.24
N GLU A 32 -8.02 5.43 -24.88
CA GLU A 32 -7.59 6.73 -24.37
C GLU A 32 -6.72 6.51 -23.12
N LEU A 33 -5.52 7.06 -23.17
CA LEU A 33 -4.54 7.01 -22.10
C LEU A 33 -4.58 8.35 -21.35
N TYR A 34 -4.51 8.25 -20.03
CA TYR A 34 -4.62 9.36 -19.13
C TYR A 34 -3.34 9.51 -18.30
N ASP A 35 -3.16 10.71 -17.77
CA ASP A 35 -2.04 11.07 -16.92
C ASP A 35 -2.55 11.33 -15.49
N ILE A 36 -1.90 10.71 -14.51
CA ILE A 36 -2.20 10.92 -13.09
C ILE A 36 -1.17 11.88 -12.52
N GLU A 37 -1.65 12.97 -11.95
CA GLU A 37 -0.84 14.01 -11.33
C GLU A 37 -1.05 14.09 -9.82
N GLY A 38 0.00 14.48 -9.12
CA GLY A 38 -0.08 14.80 -7.71
C GLY A 38 1.19 15.35 -7.12
N THR A 39 1.13 15.63 -5.83
CA THR A 39 2.23 16.13 -5.02
C THR A 39 2.35 15.33 -3.73
N VAL A 40 3.58 15.13 -3.28
CA VAL A 40 3.89 14.46 -2.02
C VAL A 40 4.57 15.48 -1.11
N MET A 41 3.91 15.80 0.01
CA MET A 41 4.42 16.77 0.97
C MET A 41 5.29 16.06 2.01
N LEU A 42 6.53 16.53 2.18
CA LEU A 42 7.48 15.95 3.11
C LEU A 42 8.02 16.98 4.12
N PRO A 43 8.45 16.53 5.31
CA PRO A 43 8.94 17.41 6.38
C PRO A 43 10.33 17.99 6.10
N SER A 44 11.14 17.36 5.24
CA SER A 44 12.49 17.85 4.91
C SER A 44 12.90 17.52 3.47
N LEU A 45 13.35 18.53 2.72
CA LEU A 45 13.69 18.43 1.30
C LEU A 45 15.16 18.05 1.06
N LYS A 46 15.68 17.00 1.69
CA LYS A 46 17.06 16.51 1.40
C LYS A 46 17.14 15.77 0.06
N THR A 47 18.15 15.98 -0.78
CA THR A 47 18.18 15.34 -2.13
C THR A 47 18.10 13.80 -2.12
N SER A 48 18.53 13.13 -1.05
CA SER A 48 18.51 11.66 -0.94
C SER A 48 17.10 11.06 -0.97
N TRP A 49 16.11 11.70 -0.35
CA TRP A 49 14.76 11.12 -0.28
C TRP A 49 14.05 11.10 -1.64
N LEU A 50 14.32 12.08 -2.51
CA LEU A 50 13.71 12.15 -3.84
C LEU A 50 14.07 10.91 -4.67
N ALA A 51 15.28 10.39 -4.48
CA ALA A 51 15.75 9.19 -5.17
C ALA A 51 15.21 7.90 -4.56
N GLU A 52 14.91 7.89 -3.26
CA GLU A 52 14.39 6.74 -2.54
C GLU A 52 12.86 6.60 -2.62
N THR A 53 12.15 7.68 -2.93
CA THR A 53 10.69 7.67 -3.03
C THR A 53 10.22 7.36 -4.44
N VAL A 54 9.34 6.37 -4.55
CA VAL A 54 8.73 5.92 -5.81
C VAL A 54 7.22 5.95 -5.67
N VAL A 55 6.52 6.53 -6.65
CA VAL A 55 5.05 6.48 -6.70
C VAL A 55 4.65 5.35 -7.63
N GLN A 56 3.79 4.44 -7.16
CA GLN A 56 3.42 3.26 -7.93
C GLN A 56 1.90 3.06 -7.99
N LEU A 57 1.47 2.40 -9.06
CA LEU A 57 0.10 1.95 -9.28
C LEU A 57 0.07 0.42 -9.27
N LYS A 58 -0.97 -0.15 -8.63
CA LYS A 58 -1.25 -1.60 -8.64
C LYS A 58 0.00 -2.45 -8.31
N GLY A 59 0.76 -2.05 -7.28
CA GLY A 59 1.94 -2.77 -6.83
C GLY A 59 3.14 -2.75 -7.81
N GLY A 60 3.20 -1.78 -8.72
CA GLY A 60 4.36 -1.57 -9.61
C GLY A 60 4.11 -1.78 -11.10
N GLU A 61 2.86 -1.99 -11.53
CA GLU A 61 2.52 -2.10 -12.96
C GLU A 61 2.81 -0.80 -13.73
N ALA A 62 2.59 0.33 -13.07
CA ALA A 62 2.99 1.64 -13.56
C ALA A 62 3.64 2.42 -12.42
N VAL A 63 4.69 3.18 -12.76
CA VAL A 63 5.58 3.82 -11.80
C VAL A 63 5.82 5.27 -12.23
N GLY A 64 5.82 6.18 -11.26
CA GLY A 64 6.14 7.59 -11.40
C GLY A 64 7.23 8.00 -10.42
N PHE A 65 8.07 8.92 -10.87
CA PHE A 65 9.14 9.48 -10.06
C PHE A 65 8.79 10.90 -9.62
N LEU A 66 9.33 11.27 -8.46
CA LEU A 66 9.16 12.60 -7.90
C LEU A 66 10.13 13.59 -8.54
N ARG A 67 9.62 14.79 -8.84
CA ARG A 67 10.41 15.94 -9.24
C ARG A 67 10.93 16.67 -8.01
N LYS A 68 11.87 17.61 -8.20
CA LYS A 68 12.51 18.38 -7.10
C LYS A 68 11.53 19.13 -6.18
N ASN A 69 10.37 19.52 -6.71
CA ASN A 69 9.29 20.19 -5.99
C ASN A 69 8.33 19.22 -5.27
N GLY A 70 8.55 17.90 -5.33
CA GLY A 70 7.66 16.89 -4.77
C GLY A 70 6.44 16.56 -5.63
N SER A 71 6.33 17.09 -6.85
CA SER A 71 5.29 16.68 -7.80
C SER A 71 5.67 15.40 -8.53
N PHE A 72 4.69 14.56 -8.86
CA PHE A 72 4.86 13.37 -9.69
C PHE A 72 3.84 13.36 -10.84
N LEU A 73 4.18 12.62 -11.89
CA LEU A 73 3.33 12.38 -13.06
C LEU A 73 3.46 10.90 -13.42
N ILE A 74 2.33 10.20 -13.55
CA ILE A 74 2.30 8.85 -14.11
C ILE A 74 1.48 8.87 -15.40
N SER A 75 2.16 8.65 -16.51
CA SER A 75 1.54 8.66 -17.83
C SER A 75 1.17 7.27 -18.32
N LYS A 76 0.33 7.24 -19.36
CA LYS A 76 -0.10 6.01 -20.06
C LYS A 76 -0.98 5.10 -19.19
N VAL A 77 -1.84 5.69 -18.36
CA VAL A 77 -2.78 4.94 -17.53
C VAL A 77 -4.13 4.82 -18.26
N PRO A 78 -4.66 3.62 -18.51
CA PRO A 78 -5.98 3.48 -19.12
C PRO A 78 -7.10 3.90 -18.14
N SER A 79 -8.32 4.10 -18.64
CA SER A 79 -9.48 4.34 -17.77
C SER A 79 -9.71 3.16 -16.83
N GLY A 80 -9.95 3.41 -15.54
CA GLY A 80 -10.12 2.37 -14.55
C GLY A 80 -10.08 2.90 -13.12
N SER A 81 -10.15 2.01 -12.15
CA SER A 81 -9.95 2.31 -10.73
C SER A 81 -8.59 1.79 -10.29
N TYR A 82 -7.75 2.68 -9.79
CA TYR A 82 -6.40 2.39 -9.35
C TYR A 82 -6.18 2.81 -7.91
N ILE A 83 -5.21 2.18 -7.26
CA ILE A 83 -4.69 2.62 -5.97
C ILE A 83 -3.30 3.15 -6.24
N VAL A 84 -3.09 4.41 -5.84
CA VAL A 84 -1.81 5.11 -5.92
C VAL A 84 -1.15 5.01 -4.56
N GLU A 85 0.08 4.52 -4.56
CA GLU A 85 0.88 4.31 -3.38
C GLU A 85 2.20 5.07 -3.52
N VAL A 86 2.64 5.69 -2.43
CA VAL A 86 3.96 6.32 -2.36
C VAL A 86 4.84 5.44 -1.48
N VAL A 87 5.85 4.83 -2.09
CA VAL A 87 6.78 3.92 -1.43
C VAL A 87 8.03 4.70 -1.04
N ASN A 88 8.36 4.70 0.25
CA ASN A 88 9.58 5.26 0.79
C ASN A 88 10.06 4.39 1.97
N PRO A 89 11.38 4.19 2.15
CA PRO A 89 11.91 3.39 3.25
C PRO A 89 11.74 4.06 4.62
N ASN A 90 11.75 5.39 4.72
CA ASN A 90 11.72 6.09 6.00
C ASN A 90 10.30 6.53 6.41
N TYR A 91 9.39 6.65 5.45
CA TYR A 91 8.04 7.18 5.66
C TYR A 91 6.97 6.30 5.01
N PHE A 92 5.89 6.10 5.75
CA PHE A 92 4.68 5.45 5.29
C PHE A 92 3.62 6.49 4.95
N PHE A 93 3.11 6.46 3.72
CA PHE A 93 2.04 7.34 3.24
C PHE A 93 0.71 6.59 3.17
N GLU A 94 -0.38 7.29 3.44
CA GLU A 94 -1.71 6.72 3.24
C GLU A 94 -2.03 6.55 1.74
N PRO A 95 -2.43 5.36 1.28
CA PRO A 95 -2.74 5.13 -0.13
C PRO A 95 -4.07 5.79 -0.53
N ILE A 96 -4.12 6.25 -1.78
CA ILE A 96 -5.29 6.95 -2.34
C ILE A 96 -5.83 6.17 -3.53
N ARG A 97 -7.15 5.94 -3.55
CA ARG A 97 -7.85 5.34 -4.69
C ARG A 97 -8.23 6.44 -5.67
N ILE A 98 -7.84 6.29 -6.92
CA ILE A 98 -8.24 7.17 -8.02
C ILE A 98 -9.06 6.39 -9.04
N GLU A 99 -10.16 6.99 -9.49
CA GLU A 99 -11.04 6.45 -10.52
C GLU A 99 -11.02 7.40 -11.72
N ILE A 100 -10.73 6.84 -12.88
CA ILE A 100 -10.63 7.55 -14.16
C ILE A 100 -11.78 7.04 -15.03
N ASN A 101 -12.70 7.94 -15.37
CA ASN A 101 -13.76 7.64 -16.32
C ASN A 101 -13.19 7.60 -17.75
N SER A 102 -13.81 6.85 -18.67
CA SER A 102 -13.49 6.87 -20.11
C SER A 102 -13.74 8.21 -20.80
N LYS A 103 -14.27 9.20 -20.06
CA LYS A 103 -14.42 10.61 -20.47
C LYS A 103 -13.32 11.51 -19.91
N GLY A 104 -12.31 10.96 -19.23
CA GLY A 104 -11.22 11.74 -18.60
C GLY A 104 -11.59 12.47 -17.29
N LYS A 105 -12.70 12.12 -16.64
CA LYS A 105 -13.04 12.68 -15.32
C LYS A 105 -12.38 11.87 -14.21
N TYR A 106 -11.61 12.55 -13.35
CA TYR A 106 -10.95 11.98 -12.18
C TYR A 106 -11.82 12.07 -10.93
N ARG A 107 -11.79 11.03 -10.11
CA ARG A 107 -12.34 11.03 -8.75
C ARG A 107 -11.35 10.35 -7.80
N ALA A 108 -10.89 11.07 -6.79
CA ALA A 108 -10.02 10.52 -5.76
C ALA A 108 -10.78 10.26 -4.46
N ARG A 109 -10.42 9.17 -3.78
CA ARG A 109 -11.04 8.71 -2.53
C ARG A 109 -10.00 8.05 -1.62
N LYS A 110 -10.18 8.16 -0.31
CA LYS A 110 -9.37 7.40 0.66
C LYS A 110 -9.64 5.90 0.52
N VAL A 111 -8.60 5.09 0.59
CA VAL A 111 -8.75 3.63 0.50
C VAL A 111 -9.34 3.09 1.81
N ASN A 112 -10.47 2.39 1.71
CA ASN A 112 -11.05 1.63 2.82
C ASN A 112 -11.31 0.19 2.36
N TYR A 113 -10.69 -0.77 3.03
CA TYR A 113 -10.86 -2.20 2.72
C TYR A 113 -11.99 -2.86 3.51
N ILE A 114 -12.40 -2.27 4.63
CA ILE A 114 -13.41 -2.86 5.54
C ILE A 114 -14.81 -2.47 5.07
N GLN A 115 -15.02 -1.18 4.78
CA GLN A 115 -16.31 -0.65 4.36
C GLN A 115 -16.16 0.04 3.00
N SER A 116 -16.52 -0.67 1.93
CA SER A 116 -16.45 -0.15 0.55
C SER A 116 -17.51 0.91 0.24
N SER A 117 -18.61 0.94 0.99
CA SER A 117 -19.70 1.91 0.87
C SER A 117 -19.37 3.28 1.45
N TYR A 118 -18.47 3.31 2.45
CA TYR A 118 -18.04 4.56 3.07
C TYR A 118 -17.05 5.28 2.14
N VAL A 119 -17.49 6.40 1.57
CA VAL A 119 -16.72 7.17 0.60
C VAL A 119 -16.23 8.46 1.24
N HIS A 120 -14.92 8.58 1.37
CA HIS A 120 -14.27 9.84 1.75
C HIS A 120 -13.61 10.45 0.51
N HIS A 121 -14.18 11.54 0.00
CA HIS A 121 -13.69 12.24 -1.20
C HIS A 121 -12.35 12.93 -0.92
N MET A 122 -11.42 12.81 -1.87
CA MET A 122 -10.13 13.50 -1.86
C MET A 122 -10.05 14.45 -3.08
N PRO A 123 -9.33 15.56 -2.96
CA PRO A 123 -9.12 16.47 -4.08
C PRO A 123 -8.26 15.83 -5.19
N TYR A 124 -8.36 16.40 -6.38
CA TYR A 124 -7.46 16.13 -7.51
C TYR A 124 -6.90 17.49 -7.99
N PRO A 125 -5.60 17.64 -8.27
CA PRO A 125 -4.51 16.64 -8.24
C PRO A 125 -4.29 15.98 -6.87
N LEU A 126 -3.67 14.81 -6.85
CA LEU A 126 -3.52 14.04 -5.61
C LEU A 126 -2.53 14.73 -4.66
N GLU A 127 -2.84 14.75 -3.36
CA GLU A 127 -1.96 15.33 -2.34
C GLU A 127 -1.69 14.31 -1.23
N PHE A 128 -0.44 13.88 -1.10
CA PHE A 128 0.01 12.99 -0.03
C PHE A 128 0.60 13.82 1.11
N VAL A 129 -0.28 14.26 2.01
CA VAL A 129 0.08 15.07 3.20
C VAL A 129 0.20 14.24 4.48
N ASN A 130 -0.54 13.13 4.56
CA ASN A 130 -0.56 12.27 5.74
C ASN A 130 0.54 11.21 5.63
N TYR A 131 1.62 11.39 6.38
CA TYR A 131 2.71 10.43 6.48
C TYR A 131 3.10 10.14 7.93
N MET A 132 3.64 8.94 8.15
CA MET A 132 4.18 8.52 9.44
C MET A 132 5.59 7.96 9.26
N PRO A 133 6.51 8.16 10.22
CA PRO A 133 7.82 7.52 10.15
C PRO A 133 7.66 5.99 10.20
N ALA A 134 8.31 5.29 9.28
CA ALA A 134 8.29 3.84 9.19
C ALA A 134 9.02 3.23 10.39
N LYS A 135 8.33 2.40 11.17
CA LYS A 135 8.90 1.66 12.31
C LYS A 135 9.03 0.19 11.94
N TYR A 136 10.18 -0.19 11.41
CA TYR A 136 10.47 -1.60 11.10
C TYR A 136 10.85 -2.42 12.33
N PHE A 137 11.43 -1.76 13.33
CA PHE A 137 11.92 -2.42 14.53
C PHE A 137 11.00 -2.11 15.70
N TYR A 138 10.60 -3.16 16.40
CA TYR A 138 10.01 -3.04 17.72
C TYR A 138 11.11 -2.89 18.77
N SER A 139 10.92 -1.99 19.72
CA SER A 139 11.78 -1.96 20.90
C SER A 139 11.54 -3.23 21.70
N ARG A 140 12.62 -3.89 22.12
CA ARG A 140 12.52 -5.00 23.06
C ARG A 140 12.03 -4.46 24.40
N GLU A 141 11.20 -5.22 25.08
CA GLU A 141 10.90 -4.98 26.48
C GLU A 141 12.20 -5.07 27.26
N GLN A 142 12.53 -4.00 27.97
CA GLN A 142 13.68 -3.96 28.85
C GLN A 142 13.26 -4.52 30.19
N TRP A 143 14.19 -5.20 30.87
CA TRP A 143 13.98 -5.57 32.27
C TRP A 143 13.89 -4.29 33.10
N LYS A 144 12.70 -3.96 33.60
CA LYS A 144 12.53 -2.87 34.56
C LYS A 144 12.35 -3.48 35.95
N VAL A 145 13.09 -2.96 36.94
CA VAL A 145 12.91 -3.36 38.35
C VAL A 145 11.47 -3.11 38.81
N THR A 146 10.80 -2.08 38.27
CA THR A 146 9.38 -1.81 38.51
C THR A 146 8.48 -2.97 38.08
N ASP A 147 8.83 -3.69 37.02
CA ASP A 147 8.00 -4.79 36.52
C ASP A 147 8.04 -5.99 37.47
N PHE A 148 9.11 -6.13 38.26
CA PHE A 148 9.18 -7.09 39.36
C PHE A 148 8.38 -6.63 40.58
N LEU A 149 8.49 -5.35 40.95
CA LEU A 149 7.77 -4.75 42.08
C LEU A 149 6.26 -4.65 41.85
N PHE A 150 5.80 -4.48 40.61
CA PHE A 150 4.38 -4.40 40.28
C PHE A 150 3.82 -5.70 39.69
N ASN A 151 4.59 -6.78 39.78
CA ASN A 151 4.06 -8.10 39.46
C ASN A 151 3.07 -8.53 40.54
N SER A 152 1.79 -8.66 40.18
CA SER A 152 0.73 -9.09 41.10
C SER A 152 1.07 -10.38 41.85
N MET A 153 1.76 -11.32 41.20
CA MET A 153 2.16 -12.58 41.83
C MET A 153 3.19 -12.38 42.95
N VAL A 154 4.19 -11.50 42.73
CA VAL A 154 5.23 -11.19 43.73
C VAL A 154 4.64 -10.39 44.88
N ASN A 155 3.73 -9.46 44.58
CA ASN A 155 3.06 -8.63 45.59
C ASN A 155 2.15 -9.45 46.50
N PHE A 156 1.35 -10.37 45.95
CA PHE A 156 0.55 -11.27 46.76
C PHE A 156 1.44 -12.14 47.65
N GLN A 157 2.53 -12.70 47.11
CA GLN A 157 3.46 -13.49 47.90
C GLN A 157 4.07 -12.70 49.06
N HIS A 158 4.52 -11.47 48.80
CA HIS A 158 5.04 -10.57 49.84
C HIS A 158 3.98 -10.23 50.88
N GLN A 159 2.75 -9.92 50.45
CA GLN A 159 1.64 -9.61 51.35
C GLN A 159 1.28 -10.80 52.25
N PHE A 160 1.27 -12.03 51.73
CA PHE A 160 1.07 -13.25 52.53
C PHE A 160 2.18 -13.44 53.56
N TYR A 161 3.45 -13.30 53.18
CA TYR A 161 4.56 -13.41 54.14
C TYR A 161 4.51 -12.37 55.26
N VAL A 162 4.17 -11.12 54.93
CA VAL A 162 4.02 -10.06 55.95
C VAL A 162 2.86 -10.38 56.89
N LEU A 163 1.74 -10.86 56.35
CA LEU A 163 0.58 -11.27 57.15
C LEU A 163 0.94 -12.42 58.11
N ASP A 164 1.65 -13.44 57.63
CA ASP A 164 2.07 -14.59 58.45
C ASP A 164 2.99 -14.17 59.60
N ILE A 165 3.93 -13.25 59.33
CA ILE A 165 4.83 -12.70 60.36
C ILE A 165 4.02 -11.94 61.41
N ILE A 166 3.06 -11.11 61.01
CA ILE A 166 2.20 -10.37 61.94
C ILE A 166 1.38 -11.34 62.80
N ILE A 167 0.77 -12.36 62.18
CA ILE A 167 -0.01 -13.38 62.89
C ILE A 167 0.86 -14.13 63.91
N SER A 168 2.11 -14.47 63.55
CA SER A 168 3.03 -15.17 64.45
C SER A 168 3.43 -14.38 65.71
N HIS A 169 3.29 -13.05 65.68
CA HIS A 169 3.61 -12.15 66.79
C HIS A 169 2.38 -11.70 67.59
N LEU A 170 1.17 -12.07 67.16
CA LEU A 170 -0.04 -11.81 67.94
C LEU A 170 -0.15 -12.87 69.07
N PRO A 171 -0.40 -12.45 70.33
CA PRO A 171 -0.60 -13.41 71.40
C PRO A 171 -1.90 -14.18 71.14
N PHE A 172 -1.78 -15.50 71.03
CA PHE A 172 -2.94 -16.40 70.98
C PHE A 172 -3.64 -16.36 72.35
N ASN A 173 -4.58 -15.45 72.54
CA ASN A 173 -5.56 -15.55 73.62
C ASN A 173 -6.59 -16.61 73.20
N PHE A 174 -6.43 -17.82 73.73
CA PHE A 174 -7.50 -18.82 73.80
C PHE A 174 -8.44 -18.49 74.96
#